data_AF-A0A2G2XCK7-F1
#
_entry.id   AF-A0A2G2XCK7-F1
#
_cell.length_a   1.000
_cell.length_b   1.000
_cell.length_c   1.000
_cell.angle_alpha   90.00
_cell.angle_beta   90.00
_cell.angle_gamma   90.00
#
_symmetry.space_group_name_H-M   'P 1'
#
loop_
_entity.id
_entity.type
_entity.pdbx_description
1 polymer ?
#
loop_
_entity_poly.entity_id
_entity_poly.type
_entity_poly.pdbx_seq_one_letter_code
_entity_poly.pdbx_strand_id
1 'polypeptide(L)'
;MSRRRRSRPSSKIQKLVKILPTYLDMSGFLDQKVRTDWSKIEAYRDKMANPFNAQYVDRIAQQTIGILDCGLFVAAYAEYFSDGLQVPNDGLDAGLLHKRYAALLWKYGEAKTHKSYATDVKDP
;
A
#
# COMPACT_ATOMS: atom_id res chain seq x y z
N MET A 1 -9.05 -26.43 8.87
CA MET A 1 -7.86 -25.56 8.68
C MET A 1 -7.36 -25.69 7.24
N SER A 2 -7.42 -24.62 6.43
CA SER A 2 -6.97 -24.64 5.03
C SER A 2 -5.43 -24.58 4.97
N ARG A 3 -4.80 -25.69 4.58
CA ARG A 3 -3.36 -25.79 4.38
C ARG A 3 -3.00 -24.97 3.15
N ARG A 4 -2.53 -23.71 3.33
CA ARG A 4 -2.01 -22.86 2.25
C ARG A 4 -0.92 -23.62 1.49
N ARG A 5 -1.27 -24.16 0.33
CA ARG A 5 -0.30 -24.75 -0.60
C ARG A 5 0.54 -23.61 -1.14
N ARG A 6 1.80 -23.49 -0.72
CA ARG A 6 2.75 -22.57 -1.37
C ARG A 6 3.01 -23.13 -2.76
N SER A 7 2.43 -22.49 -3.78
CA SER A 7 2.72 -22.79 -5.18
C SER A 7 4.19 -22.42 -5.45
N ARG A 8 4.92 -23.35 -6.06
CA ARG A 8 6.29 -23.08 -6.51
C ARG A 8 6.23 -22.01 -7.61
N PRO A 9 7.05 -20.94 -7.56
CA PRO A 9 7.06 -19.93 -8.60
C PRO A 9 7.33 -20.57 -9.96
N SER A 10 6.67 -20.09 -11.01
CA SER A 10 6.87 -20.62 -12.36
C SER A 10 8.34 -20.52 -12.78
N SER A 11 8.79 -21.40 -13.67
CA SER A 11 10.16 -21.39 -14.18
C SER A 11 10.56 -20.03 -14.79
N LYS A 12 9.60 -19.28 -15.35
CA LYS A 12 9.80 -17.92 -15.87
C LYS A 12 10.07 -16.91 -14.76
N ILE A 13 9.32 -16.96 -13.66
CA ILE A 13 9.53 -16.10 -12.48
C ILE A 13 10.90 -16.40 -11.86
N GLN A 14 11.26 -17.68 -11.72
CA GLN A 14 12.56 -18.06 -11.18
C GLN A 14 13.74 -17.57 -12.03
N LYS A 15 13.60 -17.52 -13.36
CA LYS A 15 14.61 -16.95 -14.26
C LYS A 15 14.69 -15.42 -14.13
N LEU A 16 13.54 -14.73 -14.07
CA LEU A 16 13.50 -13.28 -13.92
C LEU A 16 14.13 -12.82 -12.59
N VAL A 17 13.82 -13.48 -11.48
CA VAL A 17 14.42 -13.15 -10.17
C VAL A 17 15.95 -13.23 -10.20
N LYS A 18 16.54 -14.08 -11.05
CA LYS A 18 18.00 -14.19 -11.18
C LYS A 18 18.62 -13.10 -12.05
N ILE A 19 17.92 -12.64 -13.10
CA ILE A 19 18.46 -11.72 -14.09
C ILE A 19 18.17 -10.25 -13.73
N LEU A 20 17.04 -10.01 -13.05
CA LEU A 20 16.56 -8.67 -12.70
C LEU A 20 17.58 -7.86 -11.88
N PRO A 21 18.22 -8.41 -10.82
CA PRO A 21 19.18 -7.64 -10.03
C PRO A 21 20.38 -7.18 -10.88
N THR A 22 20.94 -8.08 -11.68
CA THR A 22 22.08 -7.78 -12.57
C THR A 22 21.70 -6.77 -13.66
N TYR A 23 20.49 -6.86 -14.20
CA TYR A 23 20.01 -5.89 -15.18
C TYR A 23 19.83 -4.49 -14.57
N LEU A 24 19.26 -4.40 -13.37
CA LEU A 24 19.06 -3.12 -12.68
C LEU A 24 20.40 -2.46 -12.29
N ASP A 25 21.40 -3.27 -11.94
CA ASP A 25 22.76 -2.82 -11.66
C ASP A 25 23.45 -2.31 -12.94
N MET A 26 23.48 -3.11 -14.02
CA MET A 26 24.11 -2.71 -15.29
C MET A 26 23.44 -1.51 -15.97
N SER A 27 22.13 -1.34 -15.80
CA SER A 27 21.40 -0.18 -16.33
C SER A 27 21.66 1.09 -15.53
N GLY A 28 22.39 1.02 -14.42
CA GLY A 28 22.60 2.15 -13.52
C GLY A 28 21.30 2.64 -12.87
N PHE A 29 20.25 1.81 -12.85
CA PHE A 29 18.92 2.20 -12.37
C PHE A 29 18.94 2.66 -10.91
N LEU A 30 19.80 2.05 -10.08
CA LEU A 30 19.96 2.39 -8.67
C LEU A 30 20.92 3.59 -8.46
N ASP A 31 21.84 3.82 -9.40
CA ASP A 31 22.84 4.89 -9.33
C ASP A 31 22.30 6.22 -9.87
N GLN A 32 21.33 6.16 -10.78
CA GLN A 32 20.67 7.32 -11.35
C GLN A 32 19.70 7.95 -10.33
N LYS A 33 20.27 8.65 -9.35
CA LYS A 33 19.53 9.48 -8.37
C LYS A 33 19.06 10.82 -8.94
N VAL A 34 19.42 11.11 -10.19
CA VAL A 34 18.96 12.32 -10.89
C VAL A 34 17.48 12.15 -11.18
N ARG A 35 16.68 13.09 -10.67
CA ARG A 35 15.23 13.12 -10.91
C ARG A 35 14.97 13.07 -12.42
N THR A 36 14.22 12.06 -12.87
CA THR A 36 13.83 11.95 -14.27
C THR A 36 13.11 13.22 -14.69
N ASP A 37 13.69 13.94 -15.64
CA ASP A 37 13.07 15.10 -16.24
C ASP A 37 12.03 14.64 -17.27
N TRP A 38 10.86 14.30 -16.75
CA TRP A 38 9.70 13.86 -17.52
C TRP A 38 9.27 14.87 -18.59
N SER A 39 9.67 16.15 -18.49
CA SER A 39 9.38 17.16 -19.51
C SER A 39 10.12 16.92 -20.83
N LYS A 40 11.23 16.15 -20.78
CA LYS A 40 12.02 15.76 -21.96
C LYS A 40 11.48 14.51 -22.67
N ILE A 41 10.47 13.83 -22.11
CA ILE A 41 9.88 12.63 -22.70
C ILE A 41 8.64 13.03 -23.49
N GLU A 42 8.71 12.92 -24.83
CA GLU A 42 7.63 13.33 -25.74
C GLU A 42 6.24 12.78 -25.36
N ALA A 43 6.17 11.52 -24.93
CA ALA A 43 4.93 10.85 -24.54
C ALA A 43 4.25 11.39 -23.25
N TYR A 44 4.92 12.28 -22.52
CA TYR A 44 4.44 12.87 -21.27
C TYR A 44 4.39 14.41 -21.30
N ARG A 45 4.77 15.04 -22.41
CA ARG A 45 4.90 16.50 -22.53
C ARG A 45 3.57 17.24 -22.34
N ASP A 46 2.49 16.65 -22.84
CA ASP A 46 1.10 17.11 -22.77
C ASP A 46 0.42 16.74 -21.43
N LYS A 47 0.84 15.63 -20.80
CA LYS A 47 0.32 15.15 -19.51
C LYS A 47 0.79 15.98 -18.31
N MET A 48 1.81 16.81 -18.50
CA MET A 48 2.35 17.73 -17.50
C MET A 48 1.47 18.94 -17.21
N ALA A 49 0.46 19.23 -18.04
CA ALA A 49 -0.38 20.43 -17.92
C ALA A 49 -1.41 20.37 -16.77
N ASN A 50 -1.63 19.20 -16.17
CA ASN A 50 -2.56 19.02 -15.05
C ASN A 50 -1.88 18.28 -13.87
N PRO A 51 -0.83 18.86 -13.26
CA PRO A 51 -0.21 18.24 -12.10
C PRO A 51 -1.16 18.41 -10.90
N PHE A 52 -1.55 17.30 -10.27
CA PHE A 52 -2.19 17.37 -8.97
C PHE A 52 -1.21 17.98 -7.96
N ASN A 53 -1.71 18.81 -7.05
CA ASN A 53 -0.89 19.36 -5.97
C ASN A 53 -0.38 18.21 -5.09
N ALA A 54 0.93 17.98 -5.12
CA ALA A 54 1.60 17.04 -4.23
C ALA A 54 2.13 17.80 -3.01
N GLN A 55 1.64 17.46 -1.83
CA GLN A 55 2.13 18.01 -0.58
C GLN A 55 3.06 17.01 0.10
N TYR A 56 4.27 17.44 0.44
CA TYR A 56 5.15 16.68 1.31
C TYR A 56 4.79 16.98 2.77
N VAL A 57 4.48 15.94 3.54
CA VAL A 57 4.24 16.06 4.97
C VAL A 57 5.50 15.54 5.67
N ASP A 58 6.22 16.43 6.34
CA ASP A 58 7.41 16.10 7.10
C ASP A 58 7.08 15.80 8.57
N ARG A 59 8.06 15.27 9.31
CA ARG A 59 8.01 15.07 10.77
C ARG A 59 6.87 14.21 11.33
N ILE A 60 6.13 13.50 10.48
CA ILE A 60 5.15 12.50 10.94
C ILE A 60 5.85 11.35 11.65
N ALA A 61 5.23 10.86 12.72
CA ALA A 61 5.73 9.70 13.45
C ALA A 61 5.88 8.49 12.51
N GLN A 62 7.08 7.92 12.42
CA GLN A 62 7.35 6.74 11.58
C GLN A 62 7.29 5.45 12.39
N GLN A 63 7.05 4.33 11.70
CA GLN A 63 7.19 3.01 12.31
C GLN A 63 8.64 2.76 12.76
N THR A 64 8.83 2.14 13.91
CA THR A 64 10.16 1.72 14.39
C THR A 64 10.71 0.62 13.48
N ILE A 65 12.02 0.67 13.22
CA ILE A 65 12.72 -0.35 12.42
C ILE A 65 12.51 -1.74 13.05
N GLY A 66 12.16 -2.72 12.22
CA GLY A 66 11.91 -4.11 12.64
C GLY A 66 10.45 -4.45 12.92
N ILE A 67 9.53 -3.48 12.82
CA ILE A 67 8.08 -3.71 12.91
C ILE A 67 7.52 -4.01 11.51
N LEU A 68 6.60 -5.00 11.42
CA LEU A 68 5.96 -5.45 10.17
C LEU A 68 4.52 -4.93 10.02
N ASP A 69 4.22 -3.75 10.58
CA ASP A 69 2.88 -3.15 10.64
C ASP A 69 2.71 -1.96 9.68
N CYS A 70 3.52 -1.88 8.61
CA CYS A 70 3.51 -0.73 7.69
C CYS A 70 2.11 -0.43 7.11
N GLY A 71 1.33 -1.47 6.81
CA GLY A 71 -0.04 -1.31 6.32
C GLY A 71 -0.97 -0.64 7.33
N LEU A 72 -0.74 -0.86 8.62
CA LEU A 72 -1.51 -0.28 9.72
C LEU A 72 -1.26 1.22 9.86
N PHE A 73 0.01 1.62 9.75
CA PHE A 73 0.42 3.02 9.75
C PHE A 73 -0.12 3.77 8.53
N VAL A 74 -0.05 3.16 7.34
CA VAL A 74 -0.63 3.73 6.10
C VAL A 74 -2.14 3.92 6.23
N ALA A 75 -2.85 2.93 6.78
CA ALA A 75 -4.29 3.05 7.01
C ALA A 75 -4.62 4.18 8.00
N ALA A 76 -3.85 4.30 9.08
CA ALA A 76 -4.01 5.37 10.05
C ALA A 76 -3.76 6.75 9.43
N TYR A 77 -2.68 6.94 8.66
CA TYR A 77 -2.45 8.22 7.99
C TYR A 77 -3.56 8.57 7.00
N ALA A 78 -4.03 7.59 6.22
CA ALA A 78 -5.14 7.81 5.30
C ALA A 78 -6.41 8.25 6.03
N GLU A 79 -6.69 7.68 7.20
CA GLU A 79 -7.82 8.07 8.06
C GLU A 79 -7.66 9.52 8.54
N TYR A 80 -6.52 9.87 9.15
CA TYR A 80 -6.24 11.24 9.61
C TYR A 80 -6.39 12.27 8.48
N PHE A 81 -5.80 11.99 7.31
CA PHE A 81 -5.88 12.91 6.18
C PHE A 81 -7.28 13.00 5.58
N SER A 82 -8.05 11.90 5.59
CA SER A 82 -9.45 11.92 5.13
C SER A 82 -10.31 12.80 6.01
N ASP A 83 -10.03 12.82 7.32
CA ASP A 83 -10.73 13.67 8.30
C ASP A 83 -10.17 15.10 8.36
N GLY A 84 -9.16 15.44 7.53
CA GLY A 84 -8.48 16.74 7.55
C GLY A 84 -7.66 17.00 8.82
N LEU A 85 -7.32 15.95 9.57
CA LEU A 85 -6.57 16.00 10.81
C LEU A 85 -5.06 15.92 10.56
N GLN A 86 -4.29 16.57 11.43
CA GLN A 86 -2.84 16.43 11.43
C GLN A 86 -2.45 15.10 12.10
N VAL A 87 -1.51 14.38 11.48
CA VAL A 87 -0.95 13.16 12.04
C VAL A 87 -0.10 13.52 13.29
N PRO A 88 -0.27 12.80 14.42
CA PRO A 88 0.52 13.03 15.62
C PRO A 88 2.02 12.77 15.40
N ASN A 89 2.87 13.61 16.01
CA ASN A 89 4.33 13.52 15.91
C ASN A 89 4.96 12.65 17.02
N ASP A 90 4.20 12.33 18.07
CA ASP A 90 4.62 11.62 19.28
C ASP A 90 4.67 10.09 19.14
N GLY A 91 4.29 9.56 17.98
CA GLY A 91 4.22 8.12 17.74
C GLY A 91 2.79 7.64 17.52
N LEU A 92 2.60 6.70 16.59
CA LEU A 92 1.36 5.94 16.55
C LEU A 92 1.54 4.64 17.35
N ASP A 93 0.66 4.38 18.32
CA ASP A 93 0.65 3.12 19.06
C ASP A 93 0.16 1.99 18.14
N ALA A 94 1.11 1.22 17.60
CA ALA A 94 0.83 0.08 16.74
C ALA A 94 -0.09 -0.95 17.41
N GLY A 95 0.04 -1.17 18.73
CA GLY A 95 -0.79 -2.11 19.46
C GLY A 95 -2.24 -1.63 19.56
N LEU A 96 -2.46 -0.34 19.78
CA LEU A 96 -3.79 0.26 19.80
C LEU A 96 -4.43 0.25 18.41
N LEU A 97 -3.68 0.64 17.37
CA LEU A 97 -4.15 0.56 15.99
C LEU A 97 -4.54 -0.87 15.60
N HIS A 98 -3.76 -1.87 16.03
CA HIS A 98 -4.02 -3.27 15.69
C HIS A 98 -5.35 -3.73 16.29
N LYS A 99 -5.58 -3.42 17.58
CA LYS A 99 -6.85 -3.73 18.26
C LYS A 99 -8.03 -3.05 17.57
N ARG A 100 -7.88 -1.76 17.22
CA ARG A 100 -8.93 -0.98 16.56
C ARG A 100 -9.29 -1.56 15.19
N TYR A 101 -8.32 -1.74 14.31
CA TYR A 101 -8.58 -2.24 12.96
C TYR A 101 -9.03 -3.70 12.96
N ALA A 102 -8.52 -4.54 13.87
CA ALA A 102 -9.04 -5.91 14.03
C ALA A 102 -10.52 -5.91 14.42
N ALA A 103 -10.93 -5.06 15.37
CA ALA A 103 -12.33 -4.93 15.77
C ALA A 103 -13.22 -4.41 14.63
N LEU A 104 -12.73 -3.43 13.85
CA LEU A 104 -13.45 -2.91 12.67
C LEU A 104 -13.62 -3.98 11.59
N LEU A 105 -12.55 -4.72 11.28
CA LEU A 105 -12.56 -5.82 10.32
C LEU A 105 -13.51 -6.94 10.77
N TRP A 106 -13.52 -7.27 12.05
CA TRP A 106 -14.44 -8.24 12.63
C TRP A 106 -15.90 -7.82 12.43
N LYS A 107 -16.26 -6.59 12.83
CA LYS A 107 -17.61 -6.04 12.65
C LYS A 107 -18.03 -6.00 11.18
N TYR A 108 -17.12 -5.62 10.29
CA TYR A 108 -17.39 -5.64 8.85
C TYR A 108 -17.66 -7.06 8.35
N GLY A 109 -16.89 -8.05 8.81
CA GLY A 109 -17.12 -9.46 8.52
C GLY A 109 -18.50 -9.92 8.96
N GLU A 110 -18.90 -9.63 10.20
CA GLU A 110 -20.23 -9.94 10.73
C GLU A 110 -21.34 -9.30 9.87
N ALA A 111 -21.25 -7.99 9.61
CA ALA A 111 -22.24 -7.28 8.82
C ALA A 111 -22.35 -7.81 7.38
N LYS A 112 -21.24 -8.23 6.77
CA LYS A 112 -21.23 -8.80 5.42
C LYS A 112 -21.90 -10.17 5.39
N THR A 113 -21.67 -11.00 6.41
CA THR A 113 -22.36 -12.30 6.52
C THR A 113 -23.87 -12.13 6.73
N HIS A 114 -24.29 -11.20 7.59
CA HIS A 114 -25.71 -10.93 7.82
C HIS A 114 -26.42 -10.39 6.55
N LYS A 115 -25.77 -9.51 5.78
CA LYS A 115 -26.34 -9.00 4.52
C LYS A 115 -26.47 -10.07 3.44
N SER A 116 -25.57 -11.05 3.35
CA SER A 116 -25.68 -12.14 2.38
C SER A 116 -26.81 -13.14 2.68
N TYR A 117 -27.29 -13.22 3.93
CA TYR A 117 -28.44 -14.05 4.29
C TYR A 117 -29.80 -13.35 4.07
N ALA A 118 -29.81 -12.04 3.82
CA ALA A 118 -31.04 -11.26 3.63
C ALA A 118 -31.46 -11.07 2.16
N THR A 119 -30.63 -11.48 1.20
CA THR A 119 -31.03 -11.53 -0.22
C THR A 119 -31.81 -12.82 -0.48
N ASP A 120 -33.07 -12.83 -0.06
CA ASP A 120 -34.07 -13.81 -0.49
C ASP A 120 -34.42 -13.51 -1.95
N VAL A 121 -33.58 -14.00 -2.87
CA VAL A 121 -33.90 -14.00 -4.29
C VAL A 121 -34.96 -15.09 -4.48
N LYS A 122 -36.23 -14.70 -4.44
CA LYS A 122 -37.28 -15.49 -5.05
C LYS A 122 -37.04 -15.49 -6.55
N ASP A 123 -36.56 -16.63 -7.05
CA ASP A 123 -36.51 -16.94 -8.47
C ASP A 123 -37.95 -16.93 -9.05
N PRO A 124 -38.17 -16.40 -10.27
CA PRO A 124 -39.46 -16.50 -10.97
C PRO A 124 -39.91 -17.94 -11.23
#